data_AF-A0A351WNK1-F1
#
_entry.id   AF-A0A351WNK1-F1
#
_cell.length_a   1.000
_cell.length_b   1.000
_cell.length_c   1.000
_cell.angle_alpha   90.00
_cell.angle_beta   90.00
_cell.angle_gamma   90.00
#
_symmetry.space_group_name_H-M   'P 1'
#
loop_
_entity.id
_entity.type
_entity.pdbx_description
1 polymer ?
#
loop_
_entity_poly.entity_id
_entity_poly.type
_entity_poly.pdbx_seq_one_letter_code
_entity_poly.pdbx_strand_id
1 'polypeptide(L)'
;MKTIEHMPIIEALTPGTTGAADRTGDYMSLKNCPNGVAVYVHMNQANAASAEISLLQATAVAGTGAKAVTALVPIWSNLDCAASDIMVKRDAAASYETDAGVKHKIVKLVVKPEDLDVSGGFDCLAVFIASSDVANIIGAFYQPLGRRYANESMIAD
;
A
#
# COMPACT_ATOMS: atom_id res chain seq x y z
N MET A 1 11.34 3.19 24.54
CA MET A 1 10.61 3.92 23.49
C MET A 1 11.49 3.97 22.24
N LYS A 2 11.54 2.89 21.45
CA LYS A 2 12.35 2.77 20.20
C LYS A 2 11.50 2.42 18.97
N THR A 3 10.17 2.40 19.12
CA THR A 3 9.24 1.88 18.10
C THR A 3 9.22 2.72 16.82
N ILE A 4 9.49 4.02 16.91
CA ILE A 4 9.49 4.94 15.75
C ILE A 4 10.71 4.72 14.85
N GLU A 5 11.89 4.43 15.41
CA GLU A 5 13.13 4.27 14.63
C GLU A 5 13.10 3.05 13.69
N HIS A 6 12.34 2.02 14.05
CA HIS A 6 12.29 0.80 13.26
C HIS A 6 11.12 0.70 12.28
N MET A 7 10.31 1.75 12.21
CA MET A 7 9.13 1.86 11.35
C MET A 7 9.36 2.95 10.28
N PRO A 8 10.25 2.73 9.30
CA PRO A 8 10.53 3.73 8.28
C PRO A 8 9.31 3.93 7.36
N ILE A 9 9.05 5.18 6.97
CA ILE A 9 8.15 5.49 5.86
C ILE A 9 8.97 5.39 4.57
N ILE A 10 8.51 4.57 3.65
CA ILE A 10 9.20 4.29 2.39
C ILE A 10 8.29 4.72 1.25
N GLU A 11 8.78 5.53 0.32
CA GLU A 11 7.99 5.92 -0.85
C GLU A 11 7.69 4.69 -1.70
N ALA A 12 6.41 4.50 -2.03
CA ALA A 12 5.93 3.38 -2.83
C ALA A 12 5.62 3.82 -4.26
N LEU A 13 4.92 4.95 -4.41
CA LEU A 13 4.53 5.49 -5.69
C LEU A 13 4.66 7.01 -5.62
N THR A 14 5.51 7.57 -6.49
CA THR A 14 5.67 9.02 -6.58
C THR A 14 4.33 9.67 -6.93
N PRO A 15 3.94 10.78 -6.27
CA PRO A 15 2.73 11.50 -6.60
C PRO A 15 2.70 11.91 -8.07
N GLY A 16 1.61 11.58 -8.77
CA GLY A 16 1.47 11.89 -10.19
C GLY A 16 0.09 11.50 -10.70
N THR A 17 -0.20 11.90 -11.93
CA THR A 17 -1.44 11.53 -12.59
C THR A 17 -1.36 10.10 -13.12
N THR A 18 -2.45 9.37 -13.06
CA THR A 18 -2.66 8.16 -13.86
C THR A 18 -2.95 8.64 -15.28
N GLY A 19 -2.00 8.50 -16.21
CA GLY A 19 -2.26 8.77 -17.63
C GLY A 19 -3.29 7.77 -18.19
N ALA A 20 -3.30 7.55 -19.50
CA ALA A 20 -4.09 6.48 -20.13
C ALA A 20 -3.62 5.04 -19.75
N ALA A 21 -2.81 4.88 -18.71
CA ALA A 21 -2.21 3.63 -18.28
C ALA A 21 -2.15 3.54 -16.75
N ASP A 22 -2.27 2.31 -16.29
CA ASP A 22 -2.18 1.90 -14.90
C ASP A 22 -0.81 2.24 -14.30
N ARG A 23 -0.75 2.43 -12.98
CA ARG A 23 0.50 2.81 -12.30
C ARG A 23 0.89 1.78 -11.25
N THR A 24 2.10 1.25 -11.41
CA THR A 24 2.72 0.33 -10.44
C THR A 24 3.73 1.09 -9.60
N GLY A 25 3.65 0.92 -8.28
CA GLY A 25 4.65 1.41 -7.35
C GLY A 25 5.93 0.55 -7.36
N ASP A 26 6.95 1.01 -6.64
CA ASP A 26 8.17 0.23 -6.42
C ASP A 26 7.85 -1.06 -5.63
N TYR A 27 8.57 -2.13 -5.99
CA TYR A 27 8.43 -3.42 -5.33
C TYR A 27 9.31 -3.46 -4.09
N MET A 28 8.67 -3.64 -2.93
CA MET A 28 9.34 -3.79 -1.66
C MET A 28 9.36 -5.26 -1.23
N SER A 29 10.53 -5.80 -0.87
CA SER A 29 10.61 -7.09 -0.20
C SER A 29 10.03 -7.00 1.23
N LEU A 30 9.16 -7.97 1.56
CA LEU A 30 8.60 -8.19 2.89
C LEU A 30 9.49 -9.08 3.78
N LYS A 31 10.69 -9.44 3.32
CA LYS A 31 11.70 -10.07 4.18
C LYS A 31 11.93 -9.20 5.42
N ASN A 32 11.97 -9.85 6.58
CA ASN A 32 12.10 -9.20 7.89
C ASN A 32 10.95 -8.23 8.26
N CYS A 33 9.76 -8.38 7.68
CA CYS A 33 8.55 -7.65 8.07
C CYS A 33 7.47 -8.59 8.65
N PRO A 34 7.72 -9.28 9.79
CA PRO A 34 6.84 -10.33 10.29
C PRO A 34 5.43 -9.85 10.68
N ASN A 35 5.28 -8.59 11.13
CA ASN A 35 3.95 -8.05 11.45
C ASN A 35 3.28 -7.35 10.25
N GLY A 36 3.87 -7.48 9.05
CA GLY A 36 3.33 -6.92 7.82
C GLY A 36 3.79 -5.50 7.50
N VAL A 37 3.14 -4.93 6.49
CA VAL A 37 3.34 -3.59 5.95
C VAL A 37 1.98 -2.95 5.74
N ALA A 38 1.83 -1.72 6.20
CA ALA A 38 0.71 -0.88 5.82
C ALA A 38 1.06 -0.12 4.53
N VAL A 39 0.25 -0.28 3.50
CA VAL A 39 0.28 0.45 2.24
C VAL A 39 -0.69 1.61 2.35
N TYR A 40 -0.19 2.83 2.32
CA TYR A 40 -1.00 4.03 2.32
C TYR A 40 -1.04 4.62 0.92
N VAL A 41 -2.23 4.76 0.36
CA VAL A 41 -2.48 5.42 -0.91
C VAL A 41 -3.17 6.74 -0.61
N HIS A 42 -2.54 7.84 -0.98
CA HIS A 42 -3.12 9.16 -0.86
C HIS A 42 -3.46 9.68 -2.25
N MET A 43 -4.57 10.38 -2.36
CA MET A 43 -5.02 10.93 -3.63
C MET A 43 -5.68 12.28 -3.45
N ASN A 44 -5.48 13.14 -4.43
CA ASN A 44 -6.24 14.35 -4.65
C ASN A 44 -7.04 14.18 -5.94
N GLN A 45 -8.36 14.12 -5.83
CA GLN A 45 -9.22 14.03 -6.99
C GLN A 45 -9.61 15.42 -7.49
N ALA A 46 -9.36 15.67 -8.77
CA ALA A 46 -9.83 16.86 -9.49
C ALA A 46 -10.96 16.55 -10.48
N ASN A 47 -11.28 15.26 -10.66
CA ASN A 47 -12.39 14.77 -11.47
C ASN A 47 -13.26 13.81 -10.65
N ALA A 48 -14.57 13.80 -10.93
CA ALA A 48 -15.53 12.91 -10.31
C ALA A 48 -15.45 11.49 -10.89
N ALA A 49 -14.34 10.81 -10.66
CA ALA A 49 -14.10 9.43 -11.08
C ALA A 49 -13.57 8.61 -9.91
N SER A 50 -13.94 7.34 -9.83
CA SER A 50 -13.36 6.41 -8.86
C SER A 50 -11.88 6.14 -9.15
N ALA A 51 -11.17 5.63 -8.15
CA ALA A 51 -9.83 5.08 -8.30
C ALA A 51 -9.81 3.64 -7.77
N GLU A 52 -9.34 2.71 -8.59
CA GLU A 52 -9.17 1.31 -8.19
C GLU A 52 -7.73 1.07 -7.71
N ILE A 53 -7.62 0.68 -6.44
CA ILE A 53 -6.37 0.34 -5.78
C ILE A 53 -6.32 -1.17 -5.60
N SER A 54 -5.22 -1.79 -6.03
CA SER A 54 -4.94 -3.19 -5.76
C SER A 54 -3.46 -3.40 -5.45
N LEU A 55 -3.06 -4.65 -5.29
CA LEU A 55 -1.72 -5.04 -4.86
C LEU A 55 -1.15 -6.09 -5.81
N LEU A 56 0.12 -5.93 -6.15
CA LEU A 56 0.89 -6.92 -6.89
C LEU A 56 1.90 -7.58 -5.97
N GLN A 57 2.17 -8.85 -6.22
CA GLN A 57 3.23 -9.62 -5.61
C GLN A 57 4.25 -10.05 -6.66
N ALA A 58 5.53 -10.12 -6.28
CA ALA A 58 6.61 -10.60 -7.14
C ALA A 58 7.61 -11.46 -6.34
N THR A 59 8.48 -12.18 -7.05
CA THR A 59 9.57 -12.97 -6.44
C THR A 59 10.87 -12.19 -6.29
N ALA A 60 10.93 -10.97 -6.85
CA ALA A 60 12.06 -10.06 -6.73
C ALA A 60 11.61 -8.60 -6.81
N VAL A 61 12.42 -7.69 -6.25
CA VAL A 61 12.19 -6.23 -6.28
C VAL A 61 12.22 -5.63 -7.68
N ALA A 62 12.65 -6.39 -8.69
CA ALA A 62 12.54 -6.00 -10.10
C ALA A 62 11.15 -6.31 -10.71
N GLY A 63 10.19 -6.80 -9.93
CA GLY A 63 8.86 -7.19 -10.42
C GLY A 63 8.83 -8.54 -11.14
N THR A 64 9.81 -9.41 -10.93
CA THR A 64 9.90 -10.73 -11.59
C THR A 64 8.67 -11.58 -11.28
N GLY A 65 7.99 -12.04 -12.33
CA GLY A 65 6.80 -12.89 -12.22
C GLY A 65 5.61 -12.20 -11.57
N ALA A 66 5.54 -10.86 -11.63
CA ALA A 66 4.50 -10.08 -10.96
C ALA A 66 3.08 -10.59 -11.29
N LYS A 67 2.26 -10.73 -10.24
CA LYS A 67 0.84 -11.10 -10.34
C LYS A 67 0.04 -10.41 -9.24
N ALA A 68 -1.29 -10.41 -9.36
CA ALA A 68 -2.16 -9.86 -8.33
C ALA A 68 -2.04 -10.63 -7.00
N VAL A 69 -2.13 -9.90 -5.88
CA VAL A 69 -2.43 -10.49 -4.57
C VAL A 69 -3.93 -10.82 -4.55
N THR A 70 -4.27 -12.06 -4.24
CA THR A 70 -5.66 -12.54 -4.20
C THR A 70 -6.21 -12.66 -2.77
N ALA A 71 -5.34 -12.57 -1.77
CA ALA A 71 -5.74 -12.60 -0.37
C ALA A 71 -6.57 -11.37 0.00
N LEU A 72 -7.55 -11.54 0.88
CA LEU A 72 -8.38 -10.45 1.38
C LEU A 72 -7.63 -9.76 2.51
N VAL A 73 -7.24 -8.50 2.29
CA VAL A 73 -6.47 -7.73 3.27
C VAL A 73 -7.36 -6.73 4.02
N PRO A 74 -7.08 -6.44 5.30
CA PRO A 74 -7.78 -5.40 6.03
C PRO A 74 -7.58 -4.01 5.38
N ILE A 75 -8.69 -3.32 5.15
CA ILE A 75 -8.73 -2.00 4.51
C ILE A 75 -9.36 -0.97 5.46
N TRP A 76 -8.79 0.24 5.45
CA TRP A 76 -9.41 1.43 6.01
C TRP A 76 -9.35 2.57 5.01
N SER A 77 -10.34 3.44 5.00
CA SER A 77 -10.31 4.63 4.16
C SER A 77 -10.91 5.85 4.85
N ASN A 78 -10.38 7.00 4.49
CA ASN A 78 -10.99 8.30 4.71
C ASN A 78 -11.17 8.95 3.33
N LEU A 79 -12.42 9.10 2.91
CA LEU A 79 -12.81 9.57 1.58
C LEU A 79 -13.05 11.10 1.55
N ASP A 80 -12.96 11.77 2.70
CA ASP A 80 -12.97 13.24 2.81
C ASP A 80 -12.04 13.69 3.94
N CYS A 81 -10.73 13.74 3.63
CA CYS A 81 -9.70 14.13 4.58
C CYS A 81 -9.79 15.61 5.00
N ALA A 82 -10.57 16.44 4.29
CA ALA A 82 -10.80 17.81 4.70
C ALA A 82 -11.89 17.93 5.77
N ALA A 83 -12.79 16.93 5.85
CA ALA A 83 -13.91 16.92 6.79
C ALA A 83 -13.60 16.15 8.09
N SER A 84 -12.64 15.22 8.06
CA SER A 84 -12.35 14.33 9.19
C SER A 84 -10.93 13.76 9.11
N ASP A 85 -10.37 13.39 10.26
CA ASP A 85 -9.14 12.59 10.39
C ASP A 85 -9.43 11.10 10.69
N ILE A 86 -10.71 10.71 10.72
CA ILE A 86 -11.13 9.36 11.10
C ILE A 86 -11.06 8.42 9.90
N MET A 87 -10.29 7.35 10.05
CA MET A 87 -10.24 6.24 9.10
C MET A 87 -11.35 5.23 9.40
N VAL A 88 -12.21 4.99 8.42
CA VAL A 88 -13.32 4.02 8.54
C VAL A 88 -12.85 2.65 8.07
N LYS A 89 -13.06 1.62 8.89
CA LYS A 89 -12.78 0.23 8.52
C LYS A 89 -13.73 -0.22 7.40
N ARG A 90 -13.19 -0.90 6.40
CA ARG A 90 -13.93 -1.48 5.27
C ARG A 90 -13.91 -3.00 5.34
N ASP A 91 -14.70 -3.63 4.49
CA ASP A 91 -14.63 -5.07 4.28
C ASP A 91 -13.26 -5.44 3.73
N ALA A 92 -12.73 -6.57 4.19
CA ALA A 92 -11.44 -7.06 3.69
C ALA A 92 -11.59 -7.51 2.24
N ALA A 93 -10.67 -7.07 1.38
CA ALA A 93 -10.72 -7.31 -0.05
C ALA A 93 -9.31 -7.34 -0.65
N ALA A 94 -9.16 -7.89 -1.86
CA ALA A 94 -7.91 -7.89 -2.62
C ALA A 94 -7.67 -6.56 -3.38
N SER A 95 -8.75 -5.83 -3.68
CA SER A 95 -8.75 -4.49 -4.25
C SER A 95 -9.76 -3.60 -3.54
N TYR A 96 -9.61 -2.29 -3.70
CA TYR A 96 -10.51 -1.28 -3.16
C TYR A 96 -10.76 -0.19 -4.19
N GLU A 97 -12.03 0.08 -4.47
CA GLU A 97 -12.45 1.18 -5.33
C GLU A 97 -12.95 2.34 -4.44
N THR A 98 -12.44 3.55 -4.68
CA THR A 98 -12.92 4.75 -3.99
C THR A 98 -14.26 5.22 -4.57
N ASP A 99 -15.00 6.02 -3.81
CA ASP A 99 -16.10 6.79 -4.43
C ASP A 99 -15.55 7.82 -5.45
N ALA A 100 -16.47 8.42 -6.22
CA ALA A 100 -16.18 9.44 -7.23
C ALA A 100 -16.25 10.89 -6.68
N GLY A 101 -16.32 11.09 -5.36
CA GLY A 101 -16.39 12.41 -4.75
C GLY A 101 -15.07 13.17 -4.90
N VAL A 102 -15.10 14.35 -5.52
CA VAL A 102 -13.93 15.21 -5.77
C VAL A 102 -13.36 15.75 -4.44
N LYS A 103 -12.47 14.97 -3.82
CA LYS A 103 -11.93 15.18 -2.48
C LYS A 103 -10.48 14.69 -2.38
N HIS A 104 -9.81 15.08 -1.31
CA HIS A 104 -8.56 14.44 -0.90
C HIS A 104 -8.88 13.23 -0.04
N LYS A 105 -8.27 12.08 -0.37
CA LYS A 105 -8.58 10.78 0.24
C LYS A 105 -7.30 10.07 0.65
N ILE A 106 -7.42 9.22 1.66
CA ILE A 106 -6.36 8.29 2.03
C ILE A 106 -6.97 6.90 2.27
N VAL A 107 -6.30 5.89 1.73
CA VAL A 107 -6.66 4.47 1.87
C VAL A 107 -5.47 3.75 2.47
N LYS A 108 -5.72 2.87 3.44
CA LYS A 108 -4.72 2.02 4.08
C LYS A 108 -5.08 0.56 3.87
N LEU A 109 -4.20 -0.19 3.22
CA LEU A 109 -4.26 -1.65 3.12
C LEU A 109 -3.17 -2.25 4.00
N VAL A 110 -3.47 -3.28 4.78
CA VAL A 110 -2.47 -3.94 5.64
C VAL A 110 -2.19 -5.33 5.11
N VAL A 111 -0.96 -5.56 4.68
CA VAL A 111 -0.52 -6.82 4.07
C VAL A 111 0.51 -7.48 4.96
N LYS A 112 0.34 -8.76 5.24
CA LYS A 112 1.35 -9.58 5.92
C LYS A 112 2.08 -10.47 4.92
N PRO A 113 3.28 -10.98 5.26
CA PRO A 113 3.98 -11.94 4.41
C PRO A 113 3.16 -13.19 4.09
N GLU A 114 2.31 -13.64 5.04
CA GLU A 114 1.41 -14.79 4.88
C GLU A 114 0.25 -14.56 3.89
N ASP A 115 -0.03 -13.30 3.53
CA ASP A 115 -1.03 -12.95 2.52
C ASP A 115 -0.49 -13.08 1.09
N LEU A 116 0.84 -13.26 0.93
CA LEU A 116 1.49 -13.51 -0.36
C LEU A 116 1.52 -15.01 -0.68
N ASP A 117 1.78 -15.35 -1.94
CA ASP A 117 2.02 -16.73 -2.36
C ASP A 117 3.42 -17.22 -1.93
N VAL A 118 3.55 -17.47 -0.62
CA VAL A 118 4.81 -17.93 0.00
C VAL A 118 5.26 -19.27 -0.60
N SER A 119 4.33 -20.16 -0.94
CA SER A 119 4.62 -21.44 -1.59
C SER A 119 5.23 -21.28 -2.98
N GLY A 120 4.80 -20.26 -3.71
CA GLY A 120 5.33 -19.86 -5.01
C GLY A 120 6.62 -19.03 -4.92
N GLY A 121 7.11 -18.76 -3.70
CA GLY A 121 8.31 -17.96 -3.46
C GLY A 121 8.10 -16.46 -3.62
N PHE A 122 6.85 -15.97 -3.57
CA PHE A 122 6.55 -14.54 -3.64
C PHE A 122 6.82 -13.87 -2.30
N ASP A 123 7.66 -12.85 -2.31
CA ASP A 123 8.11 -12.15 -1.10
C ASP A 123 8.17 -10.62 -1.27
N CYS A 124 7.84 -10.10 -2.45
CA CYS A 124 7.81 -8.68 -2.76
C CYS A 124 6.38 -8.21 -3.00
N LEU A 125 6.09 -6.97 -2.58
CA LEU A 125 4.79 -6.31 -2.70
C LEU A 125 4.94 -5.00 -3.46
N ALA A 126 4.00 -4.69 -4.36
CA ALA A 126 3.83 -3.38 -4.95
C ALA A 126 2.37 -2.92 -4.89
N VAL A 127 2.14 -1.63 -4.65
CA VAL A 127 0.84 -1.00 -4.86
C VAL A 127 0.59 -0.85 -6.36
N PHE A 128 -0.66 -1.07 -6.78
CA PHE A 128 -1.07 -0.92 -8.16
C PHE A 128 -2.35 -0.08 -8.23
N ILE A 129 -2.31 0.97 -9.04
CA ILE A 129 -3.47 1.79 -9.35
C ILE A 129 -3.99 1.29 -10.70
N ALA A 130 -5.03 0.46 -10.64
CA ALA A 130 -5.61 -0.21 -11.81
C ALA A 130 -6.44 0.73 -12.67
N SER A 131 -7.04 1.76 -12.06
CA SER A 131 -7.75 2.79 -12.81
C SER A 131 -7.84 4.08 -12.00
N SER A 132 -7.73 5.23 -12.68
CA SER A 132 -8.21 6.54 -12.20
C SER A 132 -8.24 7.54 -13.35
N ASP A 133 -8.87 8.69 -13.14
CA ASP A 133 -8.90 9.78 -14.12
C ASP A 133 -7.57 10.55 -14.18
N VAL A 134 -7.24 11.06 -15.38
CA VAL A 134 -5.99 11.79 -15.64
C VAL A 134 -5.84 13.09 -14.86
N ALA A 135 -6.92 13.66 -14.33
CA ALA A 135 -6.87 14.84 -13.48
C ALA A 135 -6.56 14.50 -12.01
N ASN A 136 -6.69 13.24 -11.61
CA ASN A 136 -6.43 12.81 -10.23
C ASN A 136 -4.94 12.61 -10.00
N ILE A 137 -4.44 13.12 -8.87
CA ILE A 137 -3.05 12.95 -8.44
C ILE A 137 -3.03 11.87 -7.36
N ILE A 138 -2.25 10.82 -7.56
CA ILE A 138 -2.17 9.67 -6.66
C ILE A 138 -0.70 9.40 -6.33
N GLY A 139 -0.42 9.18 -5.05
CA GLY A 139 0.86 8.70 -4.55
C GLY A 139 0.67 7.68 -3.44
N ALA A 140 1.73 7.00 -3.05
CA ALA A 140 1.67 5.98 -2.02
C ALA A 140 2.97 5.85 -1.23
N PHE A 141 2.85 5.34 -0.01
CA PHE A 141 3.99 4.97 0.84
C PHE A 141 3.73 3.66 1.57
N TYR A 142 4.81 2.95 1.84
CA TYR A 142 4.83 1.75 2.65
C TYR A 142 5.31 2.07 4.06
N GLN A 143 4.68 1.43 5.03
CA GLN A 143 5.04 1.51 6.43
C GLN A 143 5.14 0.09 7.00
N PRO A 144 6.35 -0.47 7.16
CA PRO A 144 6.55 -1.72 7.88
C PRO A 144 6.00 -1.62 9.30
N LEU A 145 5.33 -2.69 9.73
CA LEU A 145 4.75 -2.81 11.06
C LEU A 145 5.75 -3.60 11.92
N GLY A 146 6.45 -2.92 12.81
CA GLY A 146 7.49 -3.49 13.65
C GLY A 146 8.91 -3.36 13.09
N ARG A 147 9.86 -4.10 13.65
CA ARG A 147 11.29 -3.83 13.43
C ARG A 147 11.79 -4.31 12.06
N ARG A 148 11.99 -3.38 11.12
CA ARG A 148 12.65 -3.68 9.82
C ARG A 148 14.18 -3.65 9.89
N TYR A 149 14.76 -2.83 10.76
CA TYR A 149 16.22 -2.70 10.93
C TYR A 149 16.71 -3.60 12.07
N ALA A 150 17.70 -4.46 11.78
CA ALA A 150 18.16 -5.56 12.63
C ALA A 150 19.22 -5.19 13.68
N ASN A 151 19.51 -3.91 13.89
CA ASN A 151 20.70 -3.45 14.62
C ASN A 151 20.46 -3.10 16.10
N GLU A 152 19.52 -3.76 16.77
CA GLU A 152 19.57 -3.90 18.23
C GLU A 152 19.33 -5.35 18.61
N SER A 153 20.42 -6.00 19.01
CA SER A 153 20.44 -7.30 19.66
C SER A 153 19.32 -7.38 20.70
N MET A 154 18.48 -8.41 20.62
CA MET A 154 17.53 -8.75 21.69
C MET A 154 18.21 -9.43 22.89
N ILE A 155 19.55 -9.40 22.97
CA ILE A 155 20.34 -9.71 24.16
C ILE A 155 21.50 -8.72 24.23
N ALA A 156 21.41 -7.75 25.14
CA ALA A 156 22.55 -7.01 25.66
C ALA A 156 22.27 -6.81 27.15
N ASP A 157 22.83 -7.74 27.96
CA ASP A 157 22.73 -7.95 29.42
C ASP A 157 21.33 -8.01 30.06
#